data_AF-K2BRR6-F1
#
_entry.id   AF-K2BRR6-F1
#
_cell.length_a   1.000
_cell.length_b   1.000
_cell.length_c   1.000
_cell.angle_alpha   90.00
_cell.angle_beta   90.00
_cell.angle_gamma   90.00
#
_symmetry.space_group_name_H-M   'P 1'
#
loop_
_entity.id
_entity.type
_entity.pdbx_description
1 polymer ?
#
loop_
_entity_poly.entity_id
_entity_poly.type
_entity_poly.pdbx_seq_one_letter_code
_entity_poly.pdbx_strand_id
1 'polypeptide(L)'
;MAIIENKQLRITQGIVNVRSGPGTTYEVLQQVTRGDRYPLVKSDSGWHCVKLSVANVSSEPGAWLRNDMCAQVGKVILITQDKVNLRSGPSTSHSIVSTTTVGKTFPVISEKDEWIQIALISAEKMIERSEPKLVEFAQQEFMVAYNIYTKSVTKRGINHAESQAALRAFRAKYGVYSLLAKGSDEVNKLRNNQSRIDKIVINKANFTSTVYSNGKVVRIYPIAYGANPDGGSKKAQGDKRTPEGAFSVANKAVNPQYKDIKGGAANNPLGTRWMGITAGWGGSIGMHGTTAPASIGSRASGGCVRMFTADAEELFSLVKVGTPVIITSATFKQD
;
A
#
# COMPACT_ATOMS: atom_id res chain seq x y z
N MET A 1 -2.71 -12.08 15.70
CA MET A 1 -1.77 -11.49 14.71
C MET A 1 -1.91 -9.98 14.73
N ALA A 2 -0.97 -9.31 15.38
CA ALA A 2 -0.87 -7.87 15.45
C ALA A 2 0.61 -7.50 15.40
N ILE A 3 0.96 -6.31 14.92
CA ILE A 3 2.34 -5.82 14.90
C ILE A 3 2.51 -4.84 16.06
N ILE A 4 3.58 -5.01 16.85
CA ILE A 4 3.91 -4.15 17.98
C ILE A 4 4.86 -3.04 17.51
N GLU A 5 4.50 -1.79 17.77
CA GLU A 5 5.40 -0.66 17.62
C GLU A 5 5.84 -0.13 18.98
N ASN A 6 7.15 -0.05 19.21
CA ASN A 6 7.72 0.09 20.55
C ASN A 6 7.72 1.52 21.11
N LYS A 7 7.68 2.56 20.27
CA LYS A 7 7.66 3.96 20.69
C LYS A 7 6.92 4.81 19.66
N GLN A 8 5.71 5.29 20.01
CA GLN A 8 4.98 6.26 19.19
C GLN A 8 4.76 7.56 19.94
N LEU A 9 4.65 8.65 19.20
CA LEU A 9 4.12 9.92 19.70
C LEU A 9 2.70 10.09 19.24
N ARG A 10 1.85 10.60 20.12
CA ARG A 10 0.50 11.06 19.79
C ARG A 10 0.46 12.58 19.87
N ILE A 11 -0.01 13.24 18.83
CA ILE A 11 -0.24 14.69 18.85
C ILE A 11 -1.37 15.01 19.84
N THR A 12 -1.12 15.91 20.77
CA THR A 12 -2.09 16.27 21.84
C THR A 12 -2.82 17.58 21.55
N GLN A 13 -2.27 18.42 20.67
CA GLN A 13 -2.79 19.75 20.33
C GLN A 13 -3.53 19.76 19.00
N GLY A 14 -4.41 20.75 18.79
CA GLY A 14 -5.31 20.85 17.64
C GLY A 14 -4.61 20.75 16.28
N ILE A 15 -3.68 21.67 16.01
CA ILE A 15 -2.83 21.69 14.81
C ILE A 15 -1.39 21.93 15.26
N VAL A 16 -0.44 21.19 14.72
CA VAL A 16 0.97 21.19 15.09
C VAL A 16 1.83 21.17 13.83
N ASN A 17 2.83 22.04 13.78
CA ASN A 17 3.80 22.06 12.70
C ASN A 17 4.84 20.95 12.93
N VAL A 18 5.06 20.10 11.92
CA VAL A 18 6.25 19.25 11.84
C VAL A 18 7.33 20.00 11.07
N ARG A 19 8.54 20.02 11.61
CA ARG A 19 9.63 20.86 11.10
C ARG A 19 10.83 20.07 10.63
N SER A 20 11.67 20.69 9.80
CA SER A 20 12.90 20.09 9.28
C SER A 20 14.03 19.95 10.30
N GLY A 21 13.87 20.53 11.51
CA GLY A 21 14.84 20.44 12.60
C GLY A 21 14.23 20.80 13.97
N PRO A 22 14.98 20.58 15.06
CA PRO A 22 14.53 20.78 16.44
C PRO A 22 14.54 22.27 16.83
N GLY A 23 13.60 23.05 16.28
CA GLY A 23 13.45 24.46 16.61
C GLY A 23 12.31 25.14 15.86
N THR A 24 11.82 26.26 16.38
CA THR A 24 10.71 27.01 15.77
C THR A 24 11.11 27.81 14.53
N THR A 25 12.41 28.01 14.31
CA THR A 25 13.00 28.69 13.15
C THR A 25 13.18 27.76 11.94
N TYR A 26 13.12 26.44 12.13
CA TYR A 26 13.20 25.47 11.06
C TYR A 26 11.94 25.46 10.20
N GLU A 27 12.11 25.17 8.91
CA GLU A 27 11.04 25.08 7.92
C GLU A 27 9.92 24.15 8.40
N VAL A 28 8.67 24.58 8.18
CA VAL A 28 7.49 23.73 8.42
C VAL A 28 7.34 22.80 7.22
N LEU A 29 7.60 21.51 7.44
CA LEU A 29 7.44 20.46 6.42
C LEU A 29 5.97 20.15 6.16
N GLN A 30 5.17 20.08 7.23
CA GLN A 30 3.73 19.85 7.14
C GLN A 30 3.03 20.21 8.45
N GLN A 31 1.70 20.24 8.40
CA GLN A 31 0.86 20.32 9.59
C GLN A 31 0.23 18.98 9.93
N VAL A 32 0.15 18.70 11.21
CA VAL A 32 -0.44 17.51 11.79
C VAL A 32 -1.45 17.93 12.86
N THR A 33 -2.36 17.05 13.21
CA THR A 33 -3.56 17.33 13.99
C THR A 33 -3.66 16.44 15.21
N ARG A 34 -4.43 16.89 16.19
CA ARG A 34 -4.68 16.16 17.43
C ARG A 34 -5.07 14.71 17.17
N GLY A 35 -4.38 13.78 17.82
CA GLY A 35 -4.65 12.35 17.71
C GLY A 35 -3.75 11.61 16.73
N ASP A 36 -3.11 12.32 15.80
CA ASP A 36 -2.14 11.73 14.87
C ASP A 36 -1.01 11.02 15.59
N ARG A 37 -0.52 9.92 15.00
CA ARG A 37 0.54 9.12 15.60
C ARG A 37 1.70 8.92 14.65
N TYR A 38 2.90 8.99 15.23
CA TYR A 38 4.13 8.84 14.50
C TYR A 38 5.13 7.96 15.27
N PRO A 39 5.86 7.06 14.59
CA PRO A 39 6.97 6.36 15.22
C PRO A 39 8.03 7.35 15.69
N LEU A 40 8.39 7.27 16.97
CA LEU A 40 9.47 8.06 17.56
C LEU A 40 10.81 7.47 17.11
N VAL A 41 11.67 8.31 16.52
CA VAL A 41 13.04 7.96 16.14
C VAL A 41 13.99 8.30 17.29
N LYS A 42 14.05 9.59 17.65
CA LYS A 42 14.93 10.13 18.70
C LYS A 42 14.34 11.42 19.28
N SER A 43 14.89 11.87 20.41
CA SER A 43 14.50 13.12 21.06
C SER A 43 15.74 14.00 21.22
N ASP A 44 15.57 15.30 21.06
CA ASP A 44 16.63 16.28 21.27
C ASP A 44 16.04 17.62 21.72
N SER A 45 16.53 18.15 22.84
CA SER A 45 16.33 19.55 23.27
C SER A 45 14.88 20.07 23.20
N GLY A 46 13.92 19.30 23.71
CA GLY A 46 12.50 19.68 23.70
C GLY A 46 11.76 19.36 22.39
N TRP A 47 12.37 18.58 21.51
CA TRP A 47 11.80 18.12 20.26
C TRP A 47 11.93 16.61 20.11
N HIS A 48 11.06 16.04 19.30
CA HIS A 48 11.09 14.65 18.93
C HIS A 48 11.15 14.48 17.42
N CYS A 49 12.13 13.73 16.96
CA CYS A 49 12.26 13.30 15.58
C CYS A 49 11.37 12.08 15.34
N VAL A 50 10.56 12.15 14.29
CA VAL A 50 9.62 11.10 13.90
C VAL A 50 9.81 10.68 12.45
N LYS A 51 9.31 9.49 12.10
CA LYS A 51 9.24 9.07 10.70
C LYS A 51 8.01 9.67 10.02
N LEU A 52 8.23 10.73 9.24
CA LEU A 52 7.37 11.12 8.14
C LEU A 52 7.95 10.45 6.91
N SER A 53 7.40 9.33 6.47
CA SER A 53 8.14 8.59 5.45
C SER A 53 8.15 9.32 4.11
N VAL A 54 9.32 9.44 3.48
CA VAL A 54 9.49 9.68 2.04
C VAL A 54 10.83 9.05 1.66
N ALA A 55 10.87 8.41 0.49
CA ALA A 55 12.08 7.79 -0.04
C ALA A 55 13.21 8.84 -0.24
N ASN A 56 14.44 8.46 0.11
CA ASN A 56 15.69 9.20 -0.15
C ASN A 56 15.92 10.54 0.57
N VAL A 57 15.15 10.84 1.61
CA VAL A 57 15.66 11.68 2.69
C VAL A 57 15.86 10.73 3.86
N SER A 58 17.12 10.45 4.20
CA SER A 58 17.40 10.02 5.57
C SER A 58 16.63 10.96 6.48
N SER A 59 15.93 10.48 7.50
CA SER A 59 15.35 11.32 8.55
C SER A 59 16.45 11.99 9.40
N GLU A 60 17.50 12.46 8.75
CA GLU A 60 18.57 13.28 9.25
C GLU A 60 18.62 14.56 8.40
N PRO A 61 18.45 15.74 9.02
CA PRO A 61 18.28 15.86 10.47
C PRO A 61 16.88 15.46 10.95
N GLY A 62 15.89 15.18 10.08
CA GLY A 62 14.63 14.50 10.44
C GLY A 62 13.40 15.40 10.49
N ALA A 63 12.26 14.79 10.82
CA ALA A 63 10.98 15.49 10.95
C ALA A 63 10.63 15.66 12.43
N TRP A 64 10.55 16.91 12.89
CA TRP A 64 10.56 17.23 14.30
C TRP A 64 9.25 17.82 14.79
N LEU A 65 8.82 17.31 15.94
CA LEU A 65 7.65 17.75 16.68
C LEU A 65 8.11 18.32 18.02
N ARG A 66 7.57 19.46 18.43
CA ARG A 66 7.84 20.01 19.76
C ARG A 66 7.21 19.08 20.81
N ASN A 67 7.95 18.77 21.86
CA ASN A 67 7.59 17.73 22.82
C ASN A 67 6.30 18.02 23.58
N ASP A 68 6.02 19.28 23.93
CA ASP A 68 4.80 19.75 24.59
C ASP A 68 3.53 19.62 23.73
N MET A 69 3.70 19.44 22.43
CA MET A 69 2.58 19.28 21.49
C MET A 69 2.20 17.81 21.25
N CYS A 70 2.91 16.89 21.90
CA CYS A 70 2.68 15.47 21.77
C CYS A 70 2.92 14.75 23.10
N ALA A 71 2.42 13.52 23.18
CA ALA A 71 2.66 12.63 24.30
C ALA A 71 3.26 11.35 23.77
N GLN A 72 4.32 10.87 24.41
CA GLN A 72 4.79 9.52 24.16
C GLN A 72 3.70 8.56 24.61
N VAL A 73 3.19 7.80 23.64
CA VAL A 73 2.28 6.69 23.89
C VAL A 73 3.14 5.43 23.89
N GLY A 74 2.92 4.57 24.89
CA GLY A 74 3.62 3.30 25.02
C GLY A 74 3.41 2.39 23.81
N LYS A 75 3.85 1.13 23.93
CA LYS A 75 3.67 0.13 22.88
C LYS A 75 2.22 0.14 22.37
N VAL A 76 2.03 0.12 21.07
CA VAL A 76 0.70 -0.08 20.47
C VAL A 76 0.73 -1.31 19.59
N ILE A 77 -0.38 -2.05 19.57
CA ILE A 77 -0.61 -3.04 18.54
C ILE A 77 -1.33 -2.41 17.37
N LEU A 78 -1.01 -2.81 16.16
CA LEU A 78 -1.85 -2.66 14.97
C LEU A 78 -2.52 -3.99 14.66
N ILE A 79 -3.84 -4.00 14.56
CA ILE A 79 -4.61 -5.18 14.15
C ILE A 79 -4.40 -5.42 12.67
N THR A 80 -3.85 -6.60 12.35
CA THR A 80 -3.52 -6.99 10.98
C THR A 80 -4.45 -8.06 10.39
N GLN A 81 -5.60 -8.30 10.99
CA GLN A 81 -6.60 -9.21 10.44
C GLN A 81 -7.99 -8.62 10.66
N ASP A 82 -8.93 -8.94 9.79
CA ASP A 82 -10.32 -8.55 9.99
C ASP A 82 -11.02 -9.53 10.94
N LYS A 83 -12.03 -9.05 11.68
CA LYS A 83 -12.78 -9.83 12.68
C LYS A 83 -11.90 -10.52 13.74
N VAL A 84 -10.93 -9.80 14.28
CA VAL A 84 -10.10 -10.28 15.39
C VAL A 84 -10.88 -10.24 16.69
N ASN A 85 -10.97 -11.38 17.35
CA ASN A 85 -11.60 -11.50 18.67
C ASN A 85 -10.69 -10.89 19.75
N LEU A 86 -11.21 -9.90 20.46
CA LEU A 86 -10.63 -9.39 21.68
C LEU A 86 -11.21 -10.20 22.84
N ARG A 87 -10.35 -10.92 23.56
CA ARG A 87 -10.76 -11.85 24.61
C ARG A 87 -10.49 -11.31 25.99
N SER A 88 -11.23 -11.81 26.98
CA SER A 88 -11.09 -11.43 28.38
C SER A 88 -9.78 -11.89 29.03
N GLY A 89 -9.02 -12.78 28.38
CA GLY A 89 -7.70 -13.17 28.83
C GLY A 89 -6.90 -13.97 27.78
N PRO A 90 -5.67 -14.39 28.12
CA PRO A 90 -4.66 -14.84 27.18
C PRO A 90 -4.85 -16.32 26.79
N SER A 91 -6.03 -16.66 26.25
CA SER A 91 -6.32 -17.99 25.70
C SER A 91 -7.53 -17.95 24.77
N THR A 92 -7.59 -18.87 23.81
CA THR A 92 -8.75 -19.06 22.93
C THR A 92 -9.99 -19.57 23.67
N SER A 93 -9.83 -20.13 24.88
CA SER A 93 -10.94 -20.55 25.74
C SER A 93 -11.63 -19.39 26.47
N HIS A 94 -11.00 -18.22 26.54
CA HIS A 94 -11.60 -17.05 27.19
C HIS A 94 -12.70 -16.43 26.33
N SER A 95 -13.71 -15.86 27.00
CA SER A 95 -14.85 -15.21 26.34
C SER A 95 -14.40 -14.06 25.44
N ILE A 96 -15.10 -13.91 24.32
CA ILE A 96 -14.91 -12.78 23.42
C ILE A 96 -15.59 -11.57 24.06
N VAL A 97 -14.82 -10.56 24.42
CA VAL A 97 -15.30 -9.29 24.98
C VAL A 97 -15.77 -8.37 23.86
N SER A 98 -15.06 -8.38 22.73
CA SER A 98 -15.41 -7.59 21.55
C SER A 98 -14.73 -8.17 20.31
N THR A 99 -15.09 -7.66 19.15
CA THR A 99 -14.38 -7.92 17.90
C THR A 99 -13.84 -6.61 17.35
N THR A 100 -12.61 -6.64 16.85
CA THR A 100 -12.01 -5.49 16.17
C THR A 100 -11.70 -5.84 14.74
N THR A 101 -11.72 -4.83 13.89
CA THR A 101 -11.34 -4.94 12.50
C THR A 101 -9.89 -4.53 12.30
N VAL A 102 -9.40 -4.83 11.12
CA VAL A 102 -8.12 -4.39 10.59
C VAL A 102 -7.93 -2.86 10.70
N GLY A 103 -6.69 -2.40 10.91
CA GLY A 103 -6.38 -0.96 10.96
C GLY A 103 -6.55 -0.31 12.33
N LYS A 104 -7.36 -0.92 13.21
CA LYS A 104 -7.46 -0.48 14.60
C LYS A 104 -6.13 -0.76 15.33
N THR A 105 -5.77 0.15 16.21
CA THR A 105 -4.62 0.02 17.10
C THR A 105 -5.07 -0.01 18.53
N PHE A 106 -4.30 -0.59 19.44
CA PHE A 106 -4.63 -0.53 20.85
C PHE A 106 -3.35 -0.30 21.66
N PRO A 107 -3.40 0.51 22.73
CA PRO A 107 -2.29 0.55 23.68
C PRO A 107 -2.04 -0.85 24.22
N VAL A 108 -0.79 -1.29 24.17
CA VAL A 108 -0.32 -2.52 24.80
C VAL A 108 -0.05 -2.23 26.25
N ILE A 109 -0.65 -3.04 27.11
CA ILE A 109 -0.41 -3.03 28.56
C ILE A 109 0.73 -3.99 28.87
N SER A 110 0.67 -5.21 28.34
CA SER A 110 1.67 -6.26 28.57
C SER A 110 1.66 -7.28 27.43
N GLU A 111 2.74 -8.06 27.36
CA GLU A 111 2.88 -9.21 26.46
C GLU A 111 3.10 -10.44 27.33
N LYS A 112 2.35 -11.51 27.08
CA LYS A 112 2.52 -12.79 27.77
C LYS A 112 2.32 -13.92 26.76
N ASP A 113 3.36 -14.71 26.55
CA ASP A 113 3.41 -15.77 25.54
C ASP A 113 3.04 -15.20 24.15
N GLU A 114 2.07 -15.79 23.45
CA GLU A 114 1.56 -15.29 22.16
C GLU A 114 0.41 -14.27 22.28
N TRP A 115 0.07 -13.83 23.49
CA TRP A 115 -1.04 -12.91 23.76
C TRP A 115 -0.56 -11.52 24.13
N ILE A 116 -1.29 -10.52 23.62
CA ILE A 116 -1.00 -9.11 23.87
C ILE A 116 -2.17 -8.53 24.63
N GLN A 117 -1.92 -8.10 25.87
CA GLN A 117 -2.91 -7.41 26.67
C GLN A 117 -3.01 -5.97 26.20
N ILE A 118 -4.24 -5.50 26.00
CA ILE A 118 -4.51 -4.17 25.45
C ILE A 118 -5.46 -3.37 26.33
N ALA A 119 -5.35 -2.06 26.29
CA ALA A 119 -6.32 -1.17 26.91
C ALA A 119 -7.50 -0.92 25.96
N LEU A 120 -8.71 -1.32 26.39
CA LEU A 120 -9.96 -0.91 25.76
C LEU A 120 -10.39 0.41 26.38
N ILE A 121 -10.09 1.51 25.69
CA ILE A 121 -10.53 2.84 26.09
C ILE A 121 -11.90 3.08 25.46
N SER A 122 -12.90 3.48 26.24
CA SER A 122 -14.26 3.72 25.76
C SER A 122 -14.28 4.67 24.55
N ALA A 123 -15.24 4.46 23.65
CA ALA A 123 -15.38 5.14 22.36
C ALA A 123 -15.36 6.68 22.47
N GLU A 124 -15.81 7.23 23.60
CA GLU A 124 -15.86 8.68 23.86
C GLU A 124 -14.46 9.32 24.08
N LYS A 125 -13.43 8.54 24.39
CA LYS A 125 -12.04 9.03 24.57
C LYS A 125 -11.10 8.69 23.43
N MET A 126 -11.51 7.78 22.55
CA MET A 126 -10.87 7.57 21.25
C MET A 126 -11.47 8.57 20.27
N ILE A 127 -10.93 9.80 20.25
CA ILE A 127 -11.09 10.69 19.10
C ILE A 127 -10.78 9.83 17.87
N GLU A 128 -11.80 9.70 17.03
CA GLU A 128 -11.84 8.96 15.78
C GLU A 128 -10.48 9.08 15.08
N ARG A 129 -9.80 7.95 14.95
CA ARG A 129 -8.43 7.89 14.44
C ARG A 129 -8.43 8.50 13.06
N SER A 130 -7.53 9.44 12.82
CA SER A 130 -7.05 9.72 11.48
C SER A 130 -6.27 8.49 10.97
N GLU A 131 -7.01 7.48 10.51
CA GLU A 131 -6.51 6.32 9.77
C GLU A 131 -5.59 6.68 8.56
N PRO A 132 -5.70 7.85 7.89
CA PRO A 132 -4.84 8.19 6.75
C PRO A 132 -3.34 8.07 7.03
N LYS A 133 -2.89 8.41 8.24
CA LYS A 133 -1.44 8.48 8.53
C LYS A 133 -0.76 7.12 8.66
N LEU A 134 -1.49 6.11 9.14
CA LEU A 134 -0.96 4.74 9.20
C LEU A 134 -0.92 4.10 7.82
N VAL A 135 -1.95 4.35 7.00
CA VAL A 135 -1.99 3.89 5.60
C VAL A 135 -0.85 4.54 4.81
N GLU A 136 -0.64 5.85 4.96
CA GLU A 136 0.46 6.59 4.32
C GLU A 136 1.84 6.09 4.76
N PHE A 137 2.05 5.87 6.07
CA PHE A 137 3.30 5.31 6.58
C PHE A 137 3.59 3.91 6.01
N ALA A 138 2.59 3.02 6.07
CA ALA A 138 2.73 1.68 5.53
C ALA A 138 2.93 1.69 4.01
N GLN A 139 2.26 2.61 3.29
CA GLN A 139 2.45 2.83 1.86
C GLN A 139 3.91 3.16 1.56
N GLN A 140 4.50 4.08 2.32
CA GLN A 140 5.86 4.53 2.06
C GLN A 140 6.90 3.45 2.42
N GLU A 141 6.73 2.74 3.54
CA GLU A 141 7.55 1.57 3.88
C GLU A 141 7.46 0.45 2.83
N PHE A 142 6.26 0.19 2.31
CA PHE A 142 6.05 -0.72 1.18
C PHE A 142 6.80 -0.22 -0.06
N MET A 143 6.63 1.03 -0.46
CA MET A 143 7.24 1.58 -1.67
C MET A 143 8.78 1.56 -1.61
N VAL A 144 9.37 1.82 -0.45
CA VAL A 144 10.83 1.71 -0.24
C VAL A 144 11.29 0.27 -0.45
N ALA A 145 10.66 -0.69 0.24
CA ALA A 145 11.03 -2.10 0.12
C ALA A 145 10.82 -2.62 -1.32
N TYR A 146 9.75 -2.18 -1.98
CA TYR A 146 9.43 -2.57 -3.35
C TYR A 146 10.44 -2.01 -4.35
N ASN A 147 10.84 -0.74 -4.22
CA ASN A 147 11.87 -0.14 -5.06
C ASN A 147 13.24 -0.83 -4.92
N ILE A 148 13.61 -1.25 -3.71
CA ILE A 148 14.83 -2.05 -3.49
C ILE A 148 14.72 -3.38 -4.25
N TYR A 149 13.59 -4.06 -4.12
CA TYR A 149 13.33 -5.33 -4.80
C TYR A 149 13.38 -5.20 -6.33
N THR A 150 12.61 -4.28 -6.93
CA THR A 150 12.52 -4.15 -8.39
C THR A 150 13.84 -3.70 -9.02
N LYS A 151 14.60 -2.82 -8.36
CA LYS A 151 15.97 -2.46 -8.78
C LYS A 151 16.91 -3.66 -8.74
N SER A 152 16.85 -4.45 -7.67
CA SER A 152 17.65 -5.66 -7.52
C SER A 152 17.34 -6.68 -8.63
N VAL A 153 16.06 -6.95 -8.89
CA VAL A 153 15.62 -7.85 -9.97
C VAL A 153 16.07 -7.35 -11.34
N THR A 154 15.93 -6.05 -11.61
CA THR A 154 16.34 -5.46 -12.89
C THR A 154 17.85 -5.59 -13.11
N LYS A 155 18.65 -5.42 -12.05
CA LYS A 155 20.12 -5.47 -12.13
C LYS A 155 20.69 -6.89 -12.12
N ARG A 156 20.11 -7.79 -11.32
CA ARG A 156 20.73 -9.08 -10.96
C ARG A 156 19.90 -10.30 -11.37
N GLY A 157 18.67 -10.09 -11.84
CA GLY A 157 17.74 -11.15 -12.16
C GLY A 157 16.96 -11.65 -10.94
N ILE A 158 15.79 -12.23 -11.21
CA ILE A 158 14.79 -12.55 -10.17
C ILE A 158 15.25 -13.64 -9.20
N ASN A 159 16.11 -14.55 -9.64
CA ASN A 159 16.57 -15.70 -8.84
C ASN A 159 17.80 -15.38 -7.98
N HIS A 160 18.38 -14.19 -8.08
CA HIS A 160 19.56 -13.82 -7.29
C HIS A 160 19.24 -13.75 -5.79
N ALA A 161 20.15 -14.20 -4.92
CA ALA A 161 19.93 -14.28 -3.48
C ALA A 161 19.48 -12.95 -2.85
N GLU A 162 20.13 -11.83 -3.20
CA GLU A 162 19.71 -10.49 -2.76
C GLU A 162 18.32 -10.10 -3.26
N SER A 163 17.95 -10.46 -4.48
CA SER A 163 16.60 -10.18 -5.01
C SER A 163 15.55 -10.99 -4.26
N GLN A 164 15.87 -12.23 -3.88
CA GLN A 164 15.01 -13.06 -3.03
C GLN A 164 14.90 -12.53 -1.58
N ALA A 165 15.98 -11.99 -1.02
CA ALA A 165 15.94 -11.32 0.28
C ALA A 165 15.07 -10.04 0.24
N ALA A 166 15.26 -9.21 -0.79
CA ALA A 166 14.44 -8.02 -1.00
C ALA A 166 12.97 -8.36 -1.26
N LEU A 167 12.68 -9.46 -1.98
CA LEU A 167 11.32 -9.96 -2.20
C LEU A 167 10.61 -10.29 -0.89
N ARG A 168 11.30 -10.94 0.06
CA ARG A 168 10.74 -11.24 1.39
C ARG A 168 10.37 -9.96 2.15
N ALA A 169 11.27 -8.97 2.17
CA ALA A 169 11.03 -7.69 2.82
C ALA A 169 9.86 -6.94 2.17
N PHE A 170 9.83 -6.86 0.83
CA PHE A 170 8.74 -6.28 0.07
C PHE A 170 7.40 -6.95 0.41
N ARG A 171 7.31 -8.29 0.36
CA ARG A 171 6.05 -9.01 0.64
C ARG A 171 5.53 -8.74 2.04
N ALA A 172 6.41 -8.69 3.04
CA ALA A 172 6.03 -8.37 4.41
C ALA A 172 5.42 -6.95 4.51
N LYS A 173 6.10 -5.95 3.94
CA LYS A 173 5.62 -4.55 3.98
C LYS A 173 4.36 -4.33 3.15
N TYR A 174 4.28 -4.96 1.97
CA TYR A 174 3.09 -4.90 1.13
C TYR A 174 1.88 -5.57 1.78
N GLY A 175 2.08 -6.68 2.50
CA GLY A 175 1.03 -7.32 3.28
C GLY A 175 0.38 -6.36 4.28
N VAL A 176 1.20 -5.63 5.05
CA VAL A 176 0.72 -4.62 6.01
C VAL A 176 0.01 -3.47 5.31
N TYR A 177 0.61 -2.89 4.26
CA TYR A 177 0.00 -1.80 3.50
C TYR A 177 -1.33 -2.19 2.85
N SER A 178 -1.34 -3.29 2.07
CA SER A 178 -2.51 -3.75 1.33
C SER A 178 -3.70 -3.95 2.26
N LEU A 179 -3.41 -4.51 3.42
CA LEU A 179 -4.37 -4.74 4.47
C LEU A 179 -4.91 -3.44 5.09
N LEU A 180 -4.04 -2.51 5.49
CA LEU A 180 -4.44 -1.21 6.04
C LEU A 180 -5.27 -0.41 5.04
N ALA A 181 -4.79 -0.31 3.79
CA ALA A 181 -5.48 0.41 2.74
C ALA A 181 -6.84 -0.21 2.43
N LYS A 182 -6.96 -1.55 2.43
CA LYS A 182 -8.26 -2.24 2.27
C LYS A 182 -9.27 -1.87 3.34
N GLY A 183 -8.83 -1.51 4.55
CA GLY A 183 -9.70 -1.11 5.65
C GLY A 183 -10.02 0.39 5.69
N SER A 184 -9.33 1.21 4.90
CA SER A 184 -9.40 2.66 5.03
C SER A 184 -10.74 3.26 4.57
N ASP A 185 -11.07 4.42 5.13
CA ASP A 185 -12.27 5.18 4.77
C ASP A 185 -12.36 5.46 3.27
N GLU A 186 -11.24 5.75 2.60
CA GLU A 186 -11.20 6.00 1.17
C GLU A 186 -11.67 4.79 0.36
N VAL A 187 -11.22 3.59 0.73
CA VAL A 187 -11.63 2.35 0.07
C VAL A 187 -13.05 1.98 0.44
N ASN A 188 -13.46 2.20 1.70
CA ASN A 188 -14.84 1.96 2.12
C ASN A 188 -15.83 2.88 1.38
N LYS A 189 -15.48 4.15 1.17
CA LYS A 189 -16.27 5.08 0.34
C LYS A 189 -16.42 4.57 -1.09
N LEU A 190 -15.38 4.00 -1.69
CA LEU A 190 -15.47 3.38 -3.02
C LEU A 190 -16.39 2.16 -3.02
N ARG A 191 -16.26 1.26 -2.04
CA ARG A 191 -17.10 0.05 -1.92
C ARG A 191 -18.58 0.38 -1.72
N ASN A 192 -18.86 1.44 -0.96
CA ASN A 192 -20.22 1.89 -0.65
C ASN A 192 -20.77 2.89 -1.68
N ASN A 193 -20.12 3.06 -2.84
CA ASN A 193 -20.50 4.01 -3.89
C ASN A 193 -20.63 5.47 -3.44
N GLN A 194 -19.95 5.85 -2.35
CA GLN A 194 -19.87 7.24 -1.86
C GLN A 194 -18.77 8.05 -2.58
N SER A 195 -17.85 7.37 -3.26
CA SER A 195 -16.86 7.95 -4.16
C SER A 195 -16.65 7.04 -5.39
N ARG A 196 -15.82 7.48 -6.35
CA ARG A 196 -15.46 6.68 -7.54
C ARG A 196 -13.97 6.79 -7.85
N ILE A 197 -13.44 5.81 -8.58
CA ILE A 197 -12.09 5.89 -9.14
C ILE A 197 -12.10 6.87 -10.32
N ASP A 198 -11.27 7.91 -10.24
CA ASP A 198 -11.15 8.91 -11.30
C ASP A 198 -10.13 8.51 -12.35
N LYS A 199 -9.05 7.84 -11.94
CA LYS A 199 -8.02 7.32 -12.84
C LYS A 199 -7.19 6.23 -12.19
N ILE A 200 -6.62 5.39 -13.03
CA ILE A 200 -5.56 4.44 -12.71
C ILE A 200 -4.29 4.90 -13.43
N VAL A 201 -3.17 4.94 -12.73
CA VAL A 201 -1.86 5.28 -13.30
C VAL A 201 -0.94 4.09 -13.17
N ILE A 202 -0.59 3.49 -14.30
CA ILE A 202 0.37 2.40 -14.40
C ILE A 202 1.74 3.00 -14.69
N ASN A 203 2.65 2.87 -13.74
CA ASN A 203 4.02 3.37 -13.86
C ASN A 203 4.98 2.20 -14.11
N LYS A 204 5.50 2.12 -15.34
CA LYS A 204 6.43 1.07 -15.77
C LYS A 204 7.84 1.24 -15.20
N ALA A 205 8.23 2.44 -14.79
CA ALA A 205 9.52 2.66 -14.12
C ALA A 205 9.50 2.10 -12.69
N ASN A 206 8.35 2.20 -12.02
CA ASN A 206 8.19 1.76 -10.62
C ASN A 206 7.51 0.40 -10.46
N PHE A 207 7.04 -0.22 -11.55
CA PHE A 207 6.24 -1.45 -11.53
C PHE A 207 4.99 -1.32 -10.66
N THR A 208 4.29 -0.19 -10.72
CA THR A 208 3.07 0.04 -9.93
C THR A 208 1.84 0.35 -10.78
N SER A 209 0.67 0.02 -10.24
CA SER A 209 -0.63 0.54 -10.67
C SER A 209 -1.24 1.30 -9.50
N THR A 210 -1.31 2.63 -9.62
CA THR A 210 -1.83 3.55 -8.58
C THR A 210 -3.25 3.96 -8.92
N VAL A 211 -4.17 3.79 -7.98
CA VAL A 211 -5.58 4.16 -8.10
C VAL A 211 -5.81 5.49 -7.39
N TYR A 212 -6.54 6.38 -8.07
CA TYR A 212 -6.90 7.70 -7.55
C TYR A 212 -8.41 7.86 -7.41
N SER A 213 -8.83 8.53 -6.34
CA SER A 213 -10.20 9.01 -6.11
C SER A 213 -10.16 10.40 -5.48
N ASN A 214 -10.94 11.33 -6.02
CA ASN A 214 -10.96 12.75 -5.67
C ASN A 214 -9.54 13.36 -5.59
N GLY A 215 -8.69 13.01 -6.57
CA GLY A 215 -7.29 13.48 -6.63
C GLY A 215 -6.32 12.84 -5.63
N LYS A 216 -6.79 12.00 -4.71
CA LYS A 216 -5.96 11.31 -3.71
C LYS A 216 -5.62 9.89 -4.13
N VAL A 217 -4.45 9.40 -3.72
CA VAL A 217 -4.08 7.98 -3.85
C VAL A 217 -4.91 7.18 -2.85
N VAL A 218 -5.60 6.15 -3.34
CA VAL A 218 -6.42 5.25 -2.49
C VAL A 218 -5.83 3.85 -2.41
N ARG A 219 -5.21 3.37 -3.50
CA ARG A 219 -4.53 2.07 -3.57
C ARG A 219 -3.33 2.14 -4.49
N ILE A 220 -2.30 1.38 -4.16
CA ILE A 220 -1.14 1.12 -5.01
C ILE A 220 -0.97 -0.40 -5.09
N TYR A 221 -0.89 -0.92 -6.32
CA TYR A 221 -0.69 -2.33 -6.58
C TYR A 221 0.69 -2.55 -7.21
N PRO A 222 1.50 -3.49 -6.70
CA PRO A 222 2.69 -3.96 -7.38
C PRO A 222 2.27 -4.78 -8.61
N ILE A 223 2.97 -4.60 -9.73
CA ILE A 223 2.61 -5.23 -11.01
C ILE A 223 3.82 -5.86 -11.69
N ALA A 224 3.56 -6.68 -12.70
CA ALA A 224 4.53 -6.99 -13.77
C ALA A 224 4.00 -6.45 -15.09
N TYR A 225 4.88 -6.11 -16.02
CA TYR A 225 4.48 -5.69 -17.37
C TYR A 225 5.25 -6.43 -18.45
N GLY A 226 5.13 -5.97 -19.71
CA GLY A 226 5.73 -6.57 -20.89
C GLY A 226 7.21 -6.95 -20.72
N ALA A 227 7.56 -8.15 -21.17
CA ALA A 227 8.88 -8.77 -21.01
C ALA A 227 9.99 -8.17 -21.88
N ASN A 228 9.69 -7.17 -22.72
CA ASN A 228 10.73 -6.57 -23.56
C ASN A 228 11.83 -5.93 -22.69
N PRO A 229 13.11 -6.27 -22.89
CA PRO A 229 14.21 -5.79 -22.05
C PRO A 229 14.50 -4.30 -22.18
N ASP A 230 13.99 -3.60 -23.19
CA ASP A 230 14.17 -2.14 -23.29
C ASP A 230 13.20 -1.35 -22.38
N GLY A 231 12.07 -1.96 -21.98
CA GLY A 231 11.02 -1.30 -21.20
C GLY A 231 10.21 -0.24 -21.96
N GLY A 232 10.49 -0.06 -23.25
CA GLY A 232 9.91 0.98 -24.09
C GLY A 232 8.41 0.82 -24.32
N SER A 233 7.80 1.83 -24.95
CA SER A 233 6.40 1.77 -25.38
C SER A 233 6.22 0.79 -26.54
N LYS A 234 5.02 0.20 -26.61
CA LYS A 234 4.63 -0.76 -27.64
C LYS A 234 4.75 -0.18 -29.05
N LYS A 235 5.33 -0.95 -29.96
CA LYS A 235 5.54 -0.58 -31.37
C LYS A 235 4.80 -1.50 -32.35
N ALA A 236 4.64 -2.77 -32.00
CA ALA A 236 3.97 -3.75 -32.85
C ALA A 236 3.33 -4.88 -32.01
N GLN A 237 2.43 -5.65 -32.62
CA GLN A 237 1.94 -6.89 -32.02
C GLN A 237 3.12 -7.85 -31.78
N GLY A 238 3.08 -8.60 -30.66
CA GLY A 238 4.11 -9.60 -30.34
C GLY A 238 5.45 -9.06 -29.80
N ASP A 239 5.70 -7.75 -29.83
CA ASP A 239 6.96 -7.14 -29.37
C ASP A 239 7.19 -7.18 -27.84
N LYS A 240 6.25 -7.78 -27.10
CA LYS A 240 6.25 -7.92 -25.63
C LYS A 240 6.39 -6.59 -24.87
N ARG A 241 6.07 -5.45 -25.48
CA ARG A 241 6.03 -4.15 -24.80
C ARG A 241 4.62 -3.83 -24.33
N THR A 242 4.54 -3.12 -23.21
CA THR A 242 3.31 -2.51 -22.71
C THR A 242 3.21 -1.08 -23.25
N PRO A 243 2.08 -0.69 -23.87
CA PRO A 243 1.94 0.64 -24.48
C PRO A 243 1.98 1.74 -23.42
N GLU A 244 2.52 2.90 -23.77
CA GLU A 244 2.38 4.14 -23.02
C GLU A 244 1.30 5.02 -23.66
N GLY A 245 0.64 5.85 -22.84
CA GLY A 245 -0.41 6.76 -23.29
C GLY A 245 -1.62 6.81 -22.36
N ALA A 246 -2.66 7.49 -22.82
CA ALA A 246 -3.95 7.56 -22.15
C ALA A 246 -4.93 6.56 -22.78
N PHE A 247 -5.60 5.80 -21.92
CA PHE A 247 -6.54 4.74 -22.25
C PHE A 247 -7.74 4.82 -21.30
N SER A 248 -8.69 3.93 -21.47
CA SER A 248 -9.73 3.66 -20.48
C SER A 248 -9.97 2.15 -20.35
N VAL A 249 -10.60 1.75 -19.25
CA VAL A 249 -11.09 0.37 -19.09
C VAL A 249 -12.17 0.12 -20.13
N ALA A 250 -11.86 -0.69 -21.14
CA ALA A 250 -12.75 -0.99 -22.26
C ALA A 250 -13.78 -2.07 -21.92
N ASN A 251 -13.34 -3.10 -21.19
CA ASN A 251 -14.20 -4.22 -20.82
C ASN A 251 -13.67 -4.90 -19.55
N LYS A 252 -14.53 -5.73 -18.96
CA LYS A 252 -14.27 -6.49 -17.75
C LYS A 252 -14.82 -7.91 -17.91
N ALA A 253 -14.04 -8.92 -17.52
CA ALA A 253 -14.50 -10.29 -17.50
C ALA A 253 -14.10 -11.02 -16.21
N VAL A 254 -15.06 -11.77 -15.66
CA VAL A 254 -14.83 -12.76 -14.60
C VAL A 254 -14.42 -14.07 -15.27
N ASN A 255 -13.36 -14.70 -14.77
CA ASN A 255 -12.84 -15.97 -15.29
C ASN A 255 -12.62 -15.91 -16.82
N PRO A 256 -11.78 -14.99 -17.32
CA PRO A 256 -11.55 -14.81 -18.75
C PRO A 256 -10.98 -16.08 -19.40
N GLN A 257 -11.43 -16.41 -20.60
CA GLN A 257 -10.79 -17.44 -21.42
C GLN A 257 -9.44 -16.94 -21.95
N TYR A 258 -8.45 -17.83 -22.04
CA TYR A 258 -7.14 -17.52 -22.64
C TYR A 258 -6.76 -18.59 -23.65
N LYS A 259 -6.85 -18.26 -24.95
CA LYS A 259 -6.67 -19.23 -26.05
C LYS A 259 -7.57 -20.46 -25.80
N ASP A 260 -6.98 -21.65 -25.77
CA ASP A 260 -7.68 -22.92 -25.52
C ASP A 260 -7.87 -23.23 -24.03
N ILE A 261 -7.38 -22.37 -23.12
CA ILE A 261 -7.55 -22.53 -21.67
C ILE A 261 -8.88 -21.90 -21.24
N LYS A 262 -9.78 -22.76 -20.75
CA LYS A 262 -11.10 -22.35 -20.24
C LYS A 262 -10.98 -21.31 -19.12
N GLY A 263 -11.94 -20.40 -19.09
CA GLY A 263 -12.13 -19.48 -17.97
C GLY A 263 -12.27 -20.20 -16.62
N GLY A 264 -11.57 -19.71 -15.61
CA GLY A 264 -11.62 -20.25 -14.25
C GLY A 264 -10.74 -21.48 -14.02
N ALA A 265 -10.04 -21.99 -15.05
CA ALA A 265 -9.04 -23.04 -14.87
C ALA A 265 -7.88 -22.54 -13.99
N ALA A 266 -7.41 -23.38 -13.07
CA ALA A 266 -6.34 -23.03 -12.11
C ALA A 266 -5.01 -22.64 -12.78
N ASN A 267 -4.76 -23.14 -13.99
CA ASN A 267 -3.57 -22.84 -14.79
C ASN A 267 -3.76 -21.66 -15.76
N ASN A 268 -4.93 -21.01 -15.78
CA ASN A 268 -5.19 -19.91 -16.69
C ASN A 268 -4.30 -18.70 -16.35
N PRO A 269 -3.39 -18.27 -17.25
CA PRO A 269 -2.40 -17.24 -16.95
C PRO A 269 -3.00 -15.84 -16.78
N LEU A 270 -4.27 -15.64 -17.15
CA LEU A 270 -5.01 -14.41 -16.89
C LEU A 270 -5.56 -14.33 -15.46
N GLY A 271 -5.58 -15.45 -14.73
CA GLY A 271 -6.20 -15.57 -13.42
C GLY A 271 -7.73 -15.43 -13.50
N THR A 272 -8.33 -14.88 -12.44
CA THR A 272 -9.78 -14.86 -12.24
C THR A 272 -10.46 -13.60 -12.75
N ARG A 273 -9.70 -12.54 -13.09
CA ARG A 273 -10.25 -11.24 -13.51
C ARG A 273 -9.44 -10.64 -14.64
N TRP A 274 -10.17 -10.10 -15.61
CA TRP A 274 -9.64 -9.32 -16.73
C TRP A 274 -10.27 -7.94 -16.75
N MET A 275 -9.44 -6.92 -16.97
CA MET A 275 -9.82 -5.53 -17.18
C MET A 275 -9.07 -5.03 -18.43
N GLY A 276 -9.71 -5.16 -19.60
CA GLY A 276 -9.14 -4.74 -20.88
C GLY A 276 -9.05 -3.22 -20.98
N ILE A 277 -8.04 -2.71 -21.68
CA ILE A 277 -7.89 -1.28 -21.96
C ILE A 277 -8.08 -0.97 -23.43
N THR A 278 -8.41 0.27 -23.76
CA THR A 278 -8.59 0.76 -25.13
C THR A 278 -7.26 0.90 -25.92
N ALA A 279 -6.54 -0.20 -26.16
CA ALA A 279 -5.26 -0.18 -26.89
C ALA A 279 -5.43 -0.56 -28.38
N GLY A 280 -5.10 0.37 -29.30
CA GLY A 280 -5.38 0.26 -30.74
C GLY A 280 -4.39 -0.53 -31.62
N TRP A 281 -3.58 -1.44 -31.08
CA TRP A 281 -2.44 -2.04 -31.80
C TRP A 281 -2.55 -3.56 -32.03
N GLY A 282 -3.71 -4.03 -32.50
CA GLY A 282 -3.88 -5.40 -33.03
C GLY A 282 -3.82 -6.54 -32.01
N GLY A 283 -3.86 -6.25 -30.71
CA GLY A 283 -3.91 -7.26 -29.65
C GLY A 283 -4.49 -6.70 -28.36
N SER A 284 -5.27 -7.52 -27.65
CA SER A 284 -5.90 -7.12 -26.38
C SER A 284 -4.83 -6.95 -25.29
N ILE A 285 -4.69 -5.72 -24.78
CA ILE A 285 -3.91 -5.40 -23.58
C ILE A 285 -4.90 -5.17 -22.44
N GLY A 286 -4.53 -5.61 -21.23
CA GLY A 286 -5.36 -5.42 -20.06
C GLY A 286 -4.58 -5.62 -18.77
N MET A 287 -5.24 -5.26 -17.68
CA MET A 287 -4.84 -5.58 -16.30
C MET A 287 -5.52 -6.88 -15.89
N HIS A 288 -4.77 -7.83 -15.36
CA HIS A 288 -5.31 -9.14 -14.98
C HIS A 288 -4.53 -9.80 -13.85
N GLY A 289 -5.10 -10.85 -13.25
CA GLY A 289 -4.44 -11.67 -12.23
C GLY A 289 -3.28 -12.50 -12.81
N THR A 290 -2.65 -13.37 -12.03
CA THR A 290 -1.58 -14.23 -12.56
C THR A 290 -1.43 -15.51 -11.77
N THR A 291 -1.12 -16.59 -12.46
CA THR A 291 -0.67 -17.86 -11.85
C THR A 291 0.81 -17.86 -11.54
N ALA A 292 1.55 -16.83 -11.98
CA ALA A 292 2.97 -16.64 -11.71
C ALA A 292 3.20 -15.42 -10.78
N PRO A 293 2.79 -15.47 -9.50
CA PRO A 293 2.91 -14.34 -8.58
C PRO A 293 4.36 -13.94 -8.30
N ALA A 294 5.32 -14.85 -8.50
CA ALA A 294 6.74 -14.54 -8.45
C ALA A 294 7.18 -13.52 -9.51
N SER A 295 6.43 -13.34 -10.61
CA SER A 295 6.78 -12.38 -11.67
C SER A 295 6.49 -10.92 -11.33
N ILE A 296 5.71 -10.64 -10.27
CA ILE A 296 5.37 -9.26 -9.87
C ILE A 296 6.64 -8.51 -9.47
N GLY A 297 6.82 -7.29 -9.99
CA GLY A 297 8.06 -6.52 -9.87
C GLY A 297 9.11 -6.81 -10.95
N SER A 298 8.72 -7.47 -12.05
CA SER A 298 9.60 -7.76 -13.18
C SER A 298 8.93 -7.53 -14.53
N ARG A 299 9.72 -7.59 -15.60
CA ARG A 299 9.24 -7.58 -17.00
C ARG A 299 9.03 -9.04 -17.43
N ALA A 300 7.77 -9.46 -17.56
CA ALA A 300 7.45 -10.90 -17.67
C ALA A 300 6.24 -11.27 -18.54
N SER A 301 5.43 -10.31 -19.00
CA SER A 301 4.22 -10.60 -19.77
C SER A 301 4.44 -10.46 -21.29
N GLY A 302 3.42 -10.83 -22.08
CA GLY A 302 3.37 -10.54 -23.52
C GLY A 302 3.03 -9.07 -23.86
N GLY A 303 2.90 -8.20 -22.87
CA GLY A 303 2.50 -6.79 -23.00
C GLY A 303 1.39 -6.37 -22.03
N CYS A 304 0.66 -7.31 -21.45
CA CYS A 304 -0.36 -7.06 -20.43
C CYS A 304 0.24 -6.67 -19.07
N VAL A 305 -0.61 -6.14 -18.19
CA VAL A 305 -0.24 -5.79 -16.82
C VAL A 305 -0.71 -6.90 -15.89
N ARG A 306 0.23 -7.65 -15.31
CA ARG A 306 -0.06 -8.70 -14.33
C ARG A 306 -0.12 -8.10 -12.94
N MET A 307 -1.10 -8.55 -12.16
CA MET A 307 -1.29 -8.22 -10.76
C MET A 307 -1.35 -9.52 -9.96
N PHE A 308 -1.13 -9.45 -8.64
CA PHE A 308 -1.55 -10.57 -7.78
C PHE A 308 -3.05 -10.81 -7.97
N THR A 309 -3.49 -12.07 -7.97
CA THR A 309 -4.90 -12.41 -8.24
C THR A 309 -5.85 -11.69 -7.28
N ALA A 310 -5.55 -11.66 -5.98
CA ALA A 310 -6.35 -10.94 -4.99
C ALA A 310 -6.42 -9.42 -5.23
N ASP A 311 -5.36 -8.83 -5.79
CA ASP A 311 -5.32 -7.41 -6.12
C ASP A 311 -6.11 -7.10 -7.39
N ALA A 312 -6.06 -8.00 -8.39
CA ALA A 312 -6.90 -7.91 -9.57
C ALA A 312 -8.39 -8.04 -9.22
N GLU A 313 -8.73 -8.93 -8.29
CA GLU A 313 -10.10 -9.10 -7.76
C GLU A 313 -10.60 -7.86 -7.02
N GLU A 314 -9.76 -7.29 -6.14
CA GLU A 314 -10.06 -6.04 -5.46
C GLU A 314 -10.31 -4.92 -6.48
N LEU A 315 -9.34 -4.63 -7.36
CA LEU A 315 -9.47 -3.56 -8.35
C LEU A 315 -10.68 -3.77 -9.26
N PHE A 316 -10.94 -5.01 -9.68
CA PHE A 316 -12.09 -5.36 -10.51
C PHE A 316 -13.41 -4.98 -9.84
N SER A 317 -13.54 -5.15 -8.53
CA SER A 317 -14.77 -4.77 -7.80
C SER A 317 -14.97 -3.26 -7.69
N LEU A 318 -13.87 -2.49 -7.69
CA LEU A 318 -13.89 -1.04 -7.51
C LEU A 318 -13.98 -0.26 -8.84
N VAL A 319 -13.37 -0.78 -9.90
CA VAL A 319 -13.23 -0.08 -11.18
C VAL A 319 -14.47 -0.23 -12.07
N LYS A 320 -14.83 0.83 -12.80
CA LYS A 320 -15.93 0.81 -13.77
C LYS A 320 -15.39 0.81 -15.21
N VAL A 321 -16.19 0.30 -16.15
CA VAL A 321 -15.90 0.49 -17.57
C VAL A 321 -15.90 2.00 -17.85
N GLY A 322 -14.96 2.45 -18.67
CA GLY A 322 -14.71 3.87 -18.94
C GLY A 322 -13.76 4.54 -17.95
N THR A 323 -13.38 3.91 -16.83
CA THR A 323 -12.38 4.49 -15.92
C THR A 323 -11.08 4.79 -16.67
N PRO A 324 -10.56 6.04 -16.63
CA PRO A 324 -9.30 6.40 -17.25
C PRO A 324 -8.12 5.56 -16.75
N VAL A 325 -7.25 5.16 -17.66
CA VAL A 325 -6.01 4.44 -17.40
C VAL A 325 -4.86 5.16 -18.10
N ILE A 326 -3.87 5.63 -17.36
CA ILE A 326 -2.67 6.26 -17.90
C ILE A 326 -1.52 5.28 -17.72
N ILE A 327 -0.78 4.98 -18.79
CA ILE A 327 0.44 4.17 -18.72
C ILE A 327 1.63 5.03 -19.06
N THR A 328 2.62 5.08 -18.18
CA THR A 328 3.79 5.95 -18.31
C THR A 328 5.06 5.31 -17.78
N SER A 329 6.21 5.78 -18.25
CA SER A 329 7.53 5.52 -17.66
C SER A 329 8.10 6.75 -16.94
N ALA A 330 7.35 7.85 -16.87
CA ALA A 330 7.79 9.06 -16.20
C ALA A 330 7.99 8.80 -14.70
N THR A 331 9.18 9.13 -14.20
CA THR A 331 9.41 9.34 -12.78
C THR A 331 8.82 10.69 -12.42
N PHE A 332 7.68 10.68 -11.71
CA PHE A 332 7.20 11.90 -11.06
C PHE A 332 8.22 12.28 -10.00
N LYS A 333 8.94 13.39 -10.21
CA LYS A 333 9.57 14.09 -9.09
C LYS A 333 8.42 14.51 -8.18
N GLN A 334 8.45 14.08 -6.93
CA GLN A 334 7.66 14.75 -5.91
C GLN A 334 8.37 16.09 -5.73
N ASP A 335 7.81 17.12 -6.34
CA ASP A 335 8.16 18.51 -6.02
C ASP A 335 7.70 18.84 -4.59
#